data_AF-A0A7S4I2I6-F1
#
_entry.id   AF-A0A7S4I2I6-F1
#
_cell.length_a   1.000
_cell.length_b   1.000
_cell.length_c   1.000
_cell.angle_alpha   90.00
_cell.angle_beta   90.00
_cell.angle_gamma   90.00
#
_symmetry.space_group_name_H-M   'P 1'
#
loop_
_entity.id
_entity.type
_entity.pdbx_description
1 polymer ?
#
loop_
_entity_poly.entity_id
_entity_poly.type
_entity_poly.pdbx_seq_one_letter_code
_entity_poly.pdbx_strand_id
1 'polypeptide(L)'
;RHMQQVNLRPVCQLVVRRCVSSSTDEWRRAKMVIEAIEKNLRITSSSQWAKVSYKDFKQVDGRFLLRKYGSVRSVLDKYKPEMVWDPFTERKYPVNHWKDQQNIRAFMERIKQEYNIREDSGWKEITWGHVTKHGGRALREKFRSFPELLQAAYPEKQFETQEIRSRMPYNYWECPENRKSFLQEIINKFNIQTSADWKNVRAKDIRDMGGAPFLARYGSFDNMLRKEVFSGQEEENINSIFQYRKRAPPGFWTLENIRISMDELGKKLGVEELDDWLQISVKEFVTAAEGKSFIRQFPSYFDLLRTCYPLHSWEESKCRSMPSKYWKNPRNHKKFLTNFARKHSLQSPADWKPITSQMIVESGGSSVLYAYPSMLQMLIENFPEYNWTLDDRQTVPHNYWKDKHLELVKKIKEKYSIEHMEDWYRISKNQLASLRCLSYITRQGGLGNFLQKVYPEYEWDMDKFSVRDKRSRQREMFIHAKKLFPDEEVVEDFVHPLLSRSSGCAIQFDVFIPALRLAFEYQGEHHYQEIPSFGSLELYHSRDIDKLQACADNNISLVVIPYLWDGKSTTLTQYINQQLPSSDFATQKHNPD
;
A
#
# COMPACT_ATOMS: atom_id res chain seq x y z
N ARG A 1 -59.05 -17.61 -56.16
CA ARG A 1 -59.46 -18.46 -57.29
C ARG A 1 -58.19 -18.91 -58.03
N HIS A 2 -57.82 -20.17 -57.84
CA HIS A 2 -56.77 -20.87 -58.57
C HIS A 2 -57.24 -21.26 -59.98
N MET A 3 -56.31 -21.32 -60.93
CA MET A 3 -56.34 -22.21 -62.11
C MET A 3 -54.96 -22.92 -62.12
N GLN A 4 -54.91 -24.24 -61.93
CA GLN A 4 -54.92 -25.32 -62.95
C GLN A 4 -53.60 -25.35 -63.77
N GLN A 5 -52.90 -26.45 -64.10
CA GLN A 5 -52.99 -27.93 -64.02
C GLN A 5 -51.53 -28.42 -64.29
N VAL A 6 -50.89 -29.32 -63.53
CA VAL A 6 -50.87 -30.81 -63.54
C VAL A 6 -50.62 -31.52 -64.90
N ASN A 7 -49.41 -32.11 -64.98
CA ASN A 7 -48.93 -33.39 -65.57
C ASN A 7 -49.29 -33.83 -67.01
N LEU A 8 -48.28 -34.31 -67.75
CA LEU A 8 -47.88 -35.74 -67.86
C LEU A 8 -46.68 -35.94 -68.82
N ARG A 9 -45.73 -36.82 -68.46
CA ARG A 9 -44.72 -37.49 -69.35
C ARG A 9 -45.32 -38.82 -69.85
N PRO A 10 -44.82 -39.47 -70.94
CA PRO A 10 -43.77 -40.53 -70.86
C PRO A 10 -42.83 -40.61 -72.11
N VAL A 11 -41.53 -41.01 -72.07
CA VAL A 11 -40.82 -42.31 -71.89
C VAL A 11 -40.66 -43.19 -73.17
N CYS A 12 -39.45 -43.81 -73.27
CA CYS A 12 -38.94 -44.89 -74.16
C CYS A 12 -38.29 -44.45 -75.49
N GLN A 13 -37.16 -44.96 -76.01
CA GLN A 13 -36.07 -45.93 -75.71
C GLN A 13 -35.65 -46.52 -77.10
N LEU A 14 -34.44 -47.11 -77.20
CA LEU A 14 -33.83 -47.88 -78.34
C LEU A 14 -32.79 -47.07 -79.14
N VAL A 15 -31.56 -47.51 -79.46
CA VAL A 15 -30.86 -48.81 -79.37
C VAL A 15 -29.34 -48.59 -79.33
N VAL A 16 -28.65 -49.48 -78.63
CA VAL A 16 -27.19 -49.65 -78.56
C VAL A 16 -26.59 -50.04 -79.90
N ARG A 17 -25.47 -49.42 -80.31
CA ARG A 17 -24.41 -50.14 -81.03
C ARG A 17 -23.07 -49.94 -80.34
N ARG A 18 -22.58 -51.06 -79.78
CA ARG A 18 -21.18 -51.26 -79.36
C ARG A 18 -20.31 -51.18 -80.62
N CYS A 19 -19.53 -50.11 -80.78
CA CYS A 19 -18.31 -50.19 -81.57
C CYS A 19 -17.21 -50.73 -80.65
N VAL A 20 -16.66 -51.88 -81.02
CA VAL A 20 -15.36 -52.35 -80.54
C VAL A 20 -14.35 -51.30 -81.02
N SER A 21 -13.98 -50.36 -80.14
CA SER A 21 -12.95 -49.38 -80.47
C SER A 21 -11.63 -50.14 -80.56
N SER A 22 -11.03 -50.16 -81.74
CA SER A 22 -9.61 -50.50 -81.87
C SER A 22 -8.80 -49.61 -80.91
N SER A 23 -7.62 -50.07 -80.45
CA SER A 23 -6.74 -49.27 -79.57
C SER A 23 -6.46 -47.87 -80.13
N THR A 24 -6.49 -47.75 -81.46
CA THR A 24 -6.36 -46.50 -82.22
C THR A 24 -7.55 -45.55 -82.07
N ASP A 25 -8.79 -46.05 -81.92
CA ASP A 25 -9.98 -45.22 -81.74
C ASP A 25 -10.11 -44.71 -80.29
N GLU A 26 -9.76 -45.54 -79.30
CA GLU A 26 -9.68 -45.10 -77.90
C GLU A 26 -8.62 -44.01 -77.71
N TRP A 27 -7.43 -44.18 -78.29
CA TRP A 27 -6.35 -43.20 -78.17
C TRP A 27 -6.72 -41.86 -78.81
N ARG A 28 -7.39 -41.89 -79.98
CA ARG A 28 -7.92 -40.66 -80.63
C ARG A 28 -8.94 -39.96 -79.74
N ARG A 29 -9.91 -40.69 -79.18
CA ARG A 29 -10.92 -40.12 -78.28
C ARG A 29 -10.31 -39.58 -76.98
N ALA A 30 -9.31 -40.28 -76.43
CA ALA A 30 -8.59 -39.84 -75.25
C ALA A 30 -7.82 -38.54 -75.51
N LYS A 31 -7.13 -38.45 -76.66
CA LYS A 31 -6.39 -37.25 -77.07
C LYS A 31 -7.33 -36.05 -77.26
N MET A 32 -8.48 -36.23 -77.92
CA MET A 32 -9.47 -35.16 -78.08
C MET A 32 -9.99 -34.64 -76.74
N VAL A 33 -10.25 -35.53 -75.78
CA VAL A 33 -10.69 -35.16 -74.43
C VAL A 33 -9.61 -34.35 -73.70
N ILE A 34 -8.35 -34.79 -73.79
CA ILE A 34 -7.22 -34.11 -73.15
C ILE A 34 -7.00 -32.72 -73.77
N GLU A 35 -6.96 -32.62 -75.09
CA GLU A 35 -6.80 -31.34 -75.81
C GLU A 35 -7.97 -30.38 -75.54
N ALA A 36 -9.21 -30.89 -75.45
CA ALA A 36 -10.37 -30.07 -75.10
C ALA A 36 -10.26 -29.50 -73.69
N ILE A 37 -9.71 -30.25 -72.73
CA ILE A 37 -9.45 -29.77 -71.36
C ILE A 37 -8.32 -28.74 -71.37
N GLU A 38 -7.23 -28.99 -72.10
CA GLU A 38 -6.11 -28.05 -72.24
C GLU A 38 -6.61 -26.69 -72.75
N LYS A 39 -7.44 -26.73 -73.80
CA LYS A 39 -8.04 -25.53 -74.38
C LYS A 39 -9.01 -24.83 -73.43
N ASN A 40 -9.95 -25.57 -72.83
CA ASN A 40 -11.00 -25.00 -71.99
C ASN A 40 -10.44 -24.36 -70.71
N LEU A 41 -9.40 -24.95 -70.14
CA LEU A 41 -8.78 -24.48 -68.89
C LEU A 41 -7.50 -23.67 -69.13
N ARG A 42 -7.15 -23.39 -70.40
CA ARG A 42 -5.94 -22.67 -70.82
C ARG A 42 -4.67 -23.22 -70.17
N ILE A 43 -4.54 -24.54 -70.21
CA ILE A 43 -3.39 -25.26 -69.63
C ILE A 43 -2.23 -25.15 -70.62
N THR A 44 -1.18 -24.48 -70.19
CA THR A 44 0.06 -24.26 -70.96
C THR A 44 1.28 -24.91 -70.30
N SER A 45 1.12 -25.45 -69.09
CA SER A 45 2.21 -26.07 -68.32
C SER A 45 1.74 -27.31 -67.55
N SER A 46 2.68 -28.19 -67.24
CA SER A 46 2.43 -29.44 -66.51
C SER A 46 1.80 -29.24 -65.13
N SER A 47 2.19 -28.19 -64.42
CA SER A 47 1.69 -27.88 -63.06
C SER A 47 0.21 -27.46 -63.04
N GLN A 48 -0.33 -26.93 -64.14
CA GLN A 48 -1.72 -26.49 -64.21
C GLN A 48 -2.71 -27.67 -64.29
N TRP A 49 -2.25 -28.85 -64.73
CA TRP A 49 -3.08 -30.05 -64.74
C TRP A 49 -3.51 -30.51 -63.35
N ALA A 50 -2.79 -30.13 -62.28
CA ALA A 50 -3.19 -30.36 -60.90
C ALA A 50 -4.57 -29.77 -60.54
N LYS A 51 -5.00 -28.73 -61.26
CA LYS A 51 -6.30 -28.05 -61.04
C LYS A 51 -7.45 -28.74 -61.76
N VAL A 52 -7.15 -29.71 -62.63
CA VAL A 52 -8.15 -30.45 -63.42
C VAL A 52 -8.84 -31.48 -62.53
N SER A 53 -10.16 -31.43 -62.53
CA SER A 53 -11.02 -32.24 -61.71
C SER A 53 -11.82 -33.26 -62.53
N TYR A 54 -12.47 -34.19 -61.82
CA TYR A 54 -13.46 -35.09 -62.41
C TYR A 54 -14.55 -34.34 -63.20
N LYS A 55 -14.91 -33.12 -62.76
CA LYS A 55 -15.94 -32.30 -63.39
C LYS A 55 -15.50 -31.82 -64.77
N ASP A 56 -14.22 -31.49 -64.94
CA ASP A 56 -13.68 -30.97 -66.19
C ASP A 56 -13.65 -32.08 -67.26
N PHE A 57 -13.22 -33.29 -66.87
CA PHE A 57 -13.38 -34.48 -67.71
C PHE A 57 -14.85 -34.78 -68.04
N LYS A 58 -15.76 -34.58 -67.09
CA LYS A 58 -17.19 -34.77 -67.33
C LYS A 58 -17.77 -33.76 -68.34
N GLN A 59 -17.28 -32.53 -68.35
CA GLN A 59 -17.75 -31.45 -69.22
C GLN A 59 -17.37 -31.66 -70.69
N VAL A 60 -16.27 -32.36 -70.96
CA VAL A 60 -15.81 -32.68 -72.33
C VAL A 60 -16.09 -34.14 -72.73
N ASP A 61 -17.07 -34.78 -72.09
CA ASP A 61 -17.47 -36.18 -72.31
C ASP A 61 -16.36 -37.24 -72.06
N GLY A 62 -15.32 -36.89 -71.29
CA GLY A 62 -14.23 -37.77 -70.86
C GLY A 62 -14.58 -38.76 -69.75
N ARG A 63 -15.85 -38.94 -69.39
CA ARG A 63 -16.29 -39.83 -68.28
C ARG A 63 -15.85 -41.28 -68.47
N PHE A 64 -15.77 -41.75 -69.70
CA PHE A 64 -15.37 -43.13 -70.01
C PHE A 64 -13.92 -43.41 -69.61
N LEU A 65 -13.01 -42.43 -69.75
CA LEU A 65 -11.61 -42.56 -69.33
C LEU A 65 -11.51 -42.71 -67.81
N LEU A 66 -12.23 -41.88 -67.06
CA LEU A 66 -12.21 -41.95 -65.60
C LEU A 66 -12.83 -43.24 -65.06
N ARG A 67 -13.85 -43.79 -65.73
CA ARG A 67 -14.43 -45.09 -65.37
C ARG A 67 -13.44 -46.25 -65.62
N LYS A 68 -12.61 -46.13 -66.65
CA LYS A 68 -11.63 -47.17 -67.02
C LYS A 68 -10.37 -47.12 -66.16
N TYR A 69 -9.84 -45.94 -65.89
CA TYR A 69 -8.53 -45.75 -65.24
C TYR A 69 -8.62 -45.32 -63.76
N GLY A 70 -9.83 -45.02 -63.26
CA GLY A 70 -10.12 -44.78 -61.84
C GLY A 70 -9.81 -43.37 -61.34
N SER A 71 -8.80 -42.69 -61.88
CA SER A 71 -8.44 -41.32 -61.54
C SER A 71 -8.02 -40.50 -62.77
N VAL A 72 -8.08 -39.17 -62.64
CA VAL A 72 -7.52 -38.25 -63.65
C VAL A 72 -6.04 -38.57 -63.88
N ARG A 73 -5.33 -38.91 -62.80
CA ARG A 73 -3.93 -39.26 -62.83
C ARG A 73 -3.62 -40.45 -63.72
N SER A 74 -4.29 -41.57 -63.49
CA SER A 74 -4.06 -42.80 -64.26
C SER A 74 -4.35 -42.61 -65.75
N VAL A 75 -5.28 -41.71 -66.11
CA VAL A 75 -5.51 -41.33 -67.51
C VAL A 75 -4.31 -40.56 -68.06
N LEU A 76 -3.80 -39.59 -67.31
CA LEU A 76 -2.70 -38.75 -67.74
C LEU A 76 -1.36 -39.50 -67.80
N ASP A 77 -1.08 -40.40 -66.85
CA ASP A 77 0.10 -41.29 -66.92
C ASP A 77 0.08 -42.16 -68.19
N LYS A 78 -1.11 -42.55 -68.66
CA LYS A 78 -1.26 -43.38 -69.85
C LYS A 78 -1.13 -42.58 -71.15
N TYR A 79 -1.66 -41.36 -71.21
CA TYR A 79 -1.83 -40.59 -72.44
C TYR A 79 -0.94 -39.34 -72.55
N LYS A 80 -0.23 -38.97 -71.48
CA LYS A 80 0.83 -37.94 -71.40
C LYS A 80 2.02 -38.44 -70.54
N PRO A 81 2.62 -39.61 -70.86
CA PRO A 81 3.69 -40.22 -70.07
C PRO A 81 4.98 -39.38 -70.01
N GLU A 82 5.21 -38.53 -71.02
CA GLU A 82 6.36 -37.62 -71.10
C GLU A 82 6.31 -36.47 -70.08
N MET A 83 5.18 -36.27 -69.41
CA MET A 83 5.02 -35.20 -68.44
C MET A 83 5.57 -35.62 -67.07
N VAL A 84 6.50 -34.85 -66.52
CA VAL A 84 6.92 -35.02 -65.12
C VAL A 84 5.86 -34.37 -64.24
N TRP A 85 5.24 -35.17 -63.38
CA TRP A 85 4.16 -34.71 -62.52
C TRP A 85 4.60 -34.61 -61.08
N ASP A 86 4.09 -33.61 -60.35
CA ASP A 86 4.18 -33.58 -58.88
C ASP A 86 3.19 -34.61 -58.28
N PRO A 87 3.66 -35.69 -57.63
CA PRO A 87 2.82 -36.77 -57.10
C PRO A 87 1.82 -36.34 -56.01
N PHE A 88 1.96 -35.12 -55.46
CA PHE A 88 1.24 -34.68 -54.28
C PHE A 88 0.36 -33.44 -54.53
N THR A 89 0.17 -33.04 -55.78
CA THR A 89 -0.76 -31.96 -56.17
C THR A 89 -2.21 -32.43 -56.35
N GLU A 90 -2.48 -33.72 -56.10
CA GLU A 90 -3.77 -34.33 -56.36
C GLU A 90 -4.79 -34.09 -55.24
N ARG A 91 -6.05 -33.85 -55.63
CA ARG A 91 -7.19 -33.84 -54.70
C ARG A 91 -7.54 -35.24 -54.17
N LYS A 92 -7.11 -36.32 -54.83
CA LYS A 92 -7.40 -37.71 -54.44
C LYS A 92 -6.28 -38.67 -54.87
N TYR A 93 -5.53 -39.18 -53.89
CA TYR A 93 -4.50 -40.19 -54.08
C TYR A 93 -5.06 -41.56 -54.50
N PRO A 94 -4.27 -42.41 -55.19
CA PRO A 94 -4.66 -43.78 -55.55
C PRO A 94 -5.07 -44.63 -54.34
N VAL A 95 -5.92 -45.64 -54.60
CA VAL A 95 -6.31 -46.62 -53.58
C VAL A 95 -5.06 -47.33 -53.05
N ASN A 96 -4.92 -47.42 -51.72
CA ASN A 96 -3.75 -47.95 -50.98
C ASN A 96 -2.48 -47.07 -50.96
N HIS A 97 -2.47 -45.86 -51.53
CA HIS A 97 -1.29 -44.98 -51.51
C HIS A 97 -0.70 -44.79 -50.11
N TRP A 98 -1.57 -44.53 -49.11
CA TRP A 98 -1.17 -44.33 -47.71
C TRP A 98 -0.90 -45.60 -46.92
N LYS A 99 -0.94 -46.80 -47.52
CA LYS A 99 -0.48 -48.03 -46.87
C LYS A 99 1.03 -48.18 -46.92
N ASP A 100 1.67 -47.59 -47.92
CA ASP A 100 3.12 -47.61 -48.09
C ASP A 100 3.79 -46.54 -47.20
N GLN A 101 4.73 -46.98 -46.37
CA GLN A 101 5.51 -46.12 -45.49
C GLN A 101 6.32 -45.08 -46.27
N GLN A 102 6.87 -45.44 -47.43
CA GLN A 102 7.67 -44.53 -48.26
C GLN A 102 6.84 -43.35 -48.75
N ASN A 103 5.56 -43.58 -49.09
CA ASN A 103 4.64 -42.53 -49.48
C ASN A 103 4.29 -41.59 -48.31
N ILE A 104 4.09 -42.15 -47.10
CA ILE A 104 3.87 -41.34 -45.88
C ILE A 104 5.10 -40.49 -45.57
N ARG A 105 6.30 -41.07 -45.64
CA ARG A 105 7.57 -40.34 -45.42
C ARG A 105 7.77 -39.24 -46.45
N ALA A 106 7.62 -39.54 -47.74
CA ALA A 106 7.79 -38.56 -48.81
C ALA A 106 6.83 -37.38 -48.66
N PHE A 107 5.59 -37.66 -48.27
CA PHE A 107 4.60 -36.63 -47.97
C PHE A 107 5.01 -35.75 -46.78
N MET A 108 5.50 -36.36 -45.69
CA MET A 108 5.98 -35.61 -44.52
C MET A 108 7.24 -34.80 -44.85
N GLU A 109 8.21 -35.32 -45.59
CA GLU A 109 9.40 -34.58 -46.01
C GLU A 109 9.06 -33.33 -46.84
N ARG A 110 8.01 -33.37 -47.65
CA ARG A 110 7.51 -32.18 -48.33
C ARG A 110 6.96 -31.13 -47.35
N ILE A 111 6.16 -31.55 -46.37
CA ILE A 111 5.69 -30.63 -45.31
C ILE A 111 6.90 -30.04 -44.58
N LYS A 112 7.91 -30.85 -44.31
CA LYS A 112 9.16 -30.40 -43.69
C LYS A 112 9.84 -29.31 -44.51
N GLN A 113 9.96 -29.49 -45.83
CA GLN A 113 10.55 -28.50 -46.74
C GLN A 113 9.70 -27.23 -46.85
N GLU A 114 8.39 -27.36 -47.04
CA GLU A 114 7.50 -26.21 -47.27
C GLU A 114 7.39 -25.29 -46.07
N TYR A 115 7.37 -25.85 -44.86
CA TYR A 115 7.36 -25.09 -43.61
C TYR A 115 8.76 -24.84 -43.05
N ASN A 116 9.82 -25.10 -43.85
CA ASN A 116 11.22 -24.83 -43.53
C ASN A 116 11.65 -25.40 -42.15
N ILE A 117 11.25 -26.64 -41.87
CA ILE A 117 11.58 -27.35 -40.64
C ILE A 117 12.99 -27.91 -40.77
N ARG A 118 13.95 -27.24 -40.11
CA ARG A 118 15.37 -27.59 -40.16
C ARG A 118 15.76 -28.68 -39.16
N GLU A 119 15.08 -28.71 -38.02
CA GLU A 119 15.32 -29.64 -36.92
C GLU A 119 14.05 -30.39 -36.56
N ASP A 120 14.16 -31.59 -35.98
CA ASP A 120 13.00 -32.41 -35.61
C ASP A 120 12.10 -31.74 -34.55
N SER A 121 12.65 -30.83 -33.74
CA SER A 121 11.89 -29.98 -32.81
C SER A 121 10.87 -29.08 -33.53
N GLY A 122 11.10 -28.73 -34.80
CA GLY A 122 10.21 -27.87 -35.59
C GLY A 122 8.90 -28.53 -36.00
N TRP A 123 8.75 -29.86 -35.82
CA TRP A 123 7.49 -30.55 -36.04
C TRP A 123 6.36 -30.06 -35.12
N LYS A 124 6.67 -29.42 -33.98
CA LYS A 124 5.67 -28.83 -33.07
C LYS A 124 4.83 -27.71 -33.68
N GLU A 125 5.32 -27.07 -34.74
CA GLU A 125 4.57 -26.03 -35.46
C GLU A 125 3.60 -26.59 -36.51
N ILE A 126 3.70 -27.89 -36.82
CA ILE A 126 2.83 -28.54 -37.79
C ILE A 126 1.57 -29.05 -37.11
N THR A 127 0.43 -28.80 -37.75
CA THR A 127 -0.89 -29.21 -37.27
C THR A 127 -1.54 -30.15 -38.27
N TRP A 128 -2.57 -30.87 -37.84
CA TRP A 128 -3.45 -31.58 -38.78
C TRP A 128 -4.09 -30.65 -39.81
N GLY A 129 -4.21 -29.34 -39.53
CA GLY A 129 -4.60 -28.32 -40.50
C GLY A 129 -3.59 -28.19 -41.65
N HIS A 130 -2.30 -28.15 -41.35
CA HIS A 130 -1.22 -28.13 -42.34
C HIS A 130 -1.19 -29.42 -43.17
N VAL A 131 -1.33 -30.58 -42.52
CA VAL A 131 -1.39 -31.88 -43.20
C VAL A 131 -2.59 -32.00 -44.13
N THR A 132 -3.77 -31.55 -43.69
CA THR A 132 -5.00 -31.59 -44.50
C THR A 132 -4.98 -30.59 -45.64
N LYS A 133 -4.40 -29.40 -45.43
CA LYS A 133 -4.16 -28.39 -46.48
C LYS A 133 -3.37 -28.96 -47.66
N HIS A 134 -2.46 -29.89 -47.39
CA HIS A 134 -1.61 -30.56 -48.38
C HIS A 134 -2.18 -31.86 -48.93
N GLY A 135 -3.47 -32.14 -48.69
CA GLY A 135 -4.13 -33.33 -49.22
C GLY A 135 -3.98 -34.58 -48.34
N GLY A 136 -3.36 -34.46 -47.17
CA GLY A 136 -3.18 -35.55 -46.19
C GLY A 136 -4.44 -35.88 -45.37
N ARG A 137 -5.64 -35.61 -45.87
CA ARG A 137 -6.90 -35.88 -45.13
C ARG A 137 -7.05 -37.36 -44.74
N ALA A 138 -6.70 -38.27 -45.63
CA ALA A 138 -6.78 -39.71 -45.36
C ALA A 138 -5.76 -40.16 -44.29
N LEU A 139 -4.64 -39.44 -44.12
CA LEU A 139 -3.69 -39.71 -43.02
C LEU A 139 -4.32 -39.38 -41.66
N ARG A 140 -5.14 -38.33 -41.59
CA ARG A 140 -5.88 -37.96 -40.37
C ARG A 140 -6.92 -38.99 -39.96
N GLU A 141 -7.50 -39.68 -40.93
CA GLU A 141 -8.47 -40.76 -40.69
C GLU A 141 -7.76 -42.08 -40.33
N LYS A 142 -6.52 -42.27 -40.80
CA LYS A 142 -5.71 -43.48 -40.54
C LYS A 142 -4.99 -43.46 -39.18
N PHE A 143 -4.43 -42.33 -38.77
CA PHE A 143 -3.61 -42.22 -37.55
C PHE A 143 -4.36 -41.48 -36.44
N ARG A 144 -4.30 -41.99 -35.21
CA ARG A 144 -5.06 -41.45 -34.06
C ARG A 144 -4.47 -40.14 -33.56
N SER A 145 -3.18 -39.92 -33.77
CA SER A 145 -2.48 -38.71 -33.34
C SER A 145 -1.39 -38.27 -34.33
N PHE A 146 -1.00 -36.99 -34.25
CA PHE A 146 0.11 -36.47 -35.07
C PHE A 146 1.47 -37.08 -34.69
N PRO A 147 1.79 -37.32 -33.40
CA PRO A 147 2.96 -38.11 -33.02
C PRO A 147 2.97 -39.52 -33.62
N GLU A 148 1.83 -40.20 -33.69
CA GLU A 148 1.73 -41.53 -34.30
C GLU A 148 2.01 -41.48 -35.82
N LEU A 149 1.53 -40.44 -36.52
CA LEU A 149 1.88 -40.20 -37.91
C LEU A 149 3.38 -39.96 -38.09
N LEU A 150 4.01 -39.16 -37.20
CA LEU A 150 5.45 -38.91 -37.24
C LEU A 150 6.26 -40.19 -36.98
N GLN A 151 5.84 -41.00 -36.01
CA GLN A 151 6.48 -42.29 -35.73
C GLN A 151 6.33 -43.27 -36.91
N ALA A 152 5.19 -43.26 -37.59
CA ALA A 152 4.98 -44.06 -38.79
C ALA A 152 5.82 -43.57 -39.99
N ALA A 153 6.02 -42.26 -40.12
CA ALA A 153 6.85 -41.67 -41.17
C ALA A 153 8.35 -41.85 -40.90
N TYR A 154 8.78 -41.76 -39.65
CA TYR A 154 10.17 -41.82 -39.20
C TYR A 154 10.34 -42.83 -38.04
N PRO A 155 10.22 -44.15 -38.29
CA PRO A 155 10.34 -45.15 -37.23
C PRO A 155 11.70 -45.15 -36.52
N GLU A 156 12.74 -44.69 -37.20
CA GLU A 156 14.11 -44.56 -36.68
C GLU A 156 14.31 -43.37 -35.73
N LYS A 157 13.33 -42.46 -35.64
CA LYS A 157 13.43 -41.26 -34.82
C LYS A 157 12.61 -41.39 -33.54
N GLN A 158 13.12 -40.80 -32.46
CA GLN A 158 12.39 -40.59 -31.22
C GLN A 158 11.93 -39.14 -31.13
N PHE A 159 10.62 -38.92 -31.12
CA PHE A 159 10.04 -37.58 -30.96
C PHE A 159 9.60 -37.37 -29.52
N GLU A 160 9.98 -36.23 -28.93
CA GLU A 160 9.50 -35.83 -27.60
C GLU A 160 8.01 -35.44 -27.67
N THR A 161 7.15 -36.35 -27.24
CA THR A 161 5.69 -36.20 -27.31
C THR A 161 5.15 -35.00 -26.52
N GLN A 162 5.89 -34.49 -25.54
CA GLN A 162 5.49 -33.36 -24.70
C GLN A 162 5.45 -32.04 -25.47
N GLU A 163 6.33 -31.81 -26.45
CA GLU A 163 6.34 -30.57 -27.25
C GLU A 163 5.18 -30.51 -28.27
N ILE A 164 4.67 -31.67 -28.68
CA ILE A 164 3.66 -31.82 -29.74
C ILE A 164 2.21 -31.85 -29.15
N ARG A 165 2.08 -32.04 -27.84
CA ARG A 165 0.79 -32.24 -27.13
C ARG A 165 -0.08 -31.01 -26.96
N SER A 166 0.46 -29.80 -27.10
CA SER A 166 -0.32 -28.56 -26.94
C SER A 166 -1.42 -28.39 -28.02
N ARG A 167 -1.42 -29.23 -29.07
CA ARG A 167 -2.32 -29.12 -30.24
C ARG A 167 -2.98 -30.46 -30.61
N MET A 168 -3.27 -31.32 -29.63
CA MET A 168 -3.97 -32.61 -29.83
C MET A 168 -5.39 -32.42 -30.40
N PRO A 169 -5.95 -33.41 -31.12
CA PRO A 169 -7.29 -33.34 -31.70
C PRO A 169 -8.38 -33.04 -30.67
N TYR A 170 -9.49 -32.43 -31.12
CA TYR A 170 -10.60 -31.97 -30.27
C TYR A 170 -11.13 -33.03 -29.29
N ASN A 171 -11.11 -34.32 -29.67
CA ASN A 171 -11.61 -35.44 -28.86
C ASN A 171 -10.53 -36.17 -28.03
N TYR A 172 -9.27 -35.74 -28.07
CA TYR A 172 -8.18 -36.45 -27.37
C TYR A 172 -8.43 -36.54 -25.85
N TRP A 173 -8.89 -35.44 -25.25
CA TRP A 173 -9.17 -35.36 -23.81
C TRP A 173 -10.54 -35.94 -23.41
N GLU A 174 -11.39 -36.31 -24.39
CA GLU A 174 -12.66 -37.01 -24.13
C GLU A 174 -12.43 -38.47 -23.75
N CYS A 175 -11.33 -39.08 -24.20
CA CYS A 175 -10.95 -40.45 -23.91
C CYS A 175 -10.43 -40.60 -22.45
N PRO A 176 -11.08 -41.42 -21.59
CA PRO A 176 -10.64 -41.66 -20.22
C PRO A 176 -9.21 -42.19 -20.09
N GLU A 177 -8.80 -43.06 -21.01
CA GLU A 177 -7.47 -43.69 -21.02
C GLU A 177 -6.37 -42.65 -21.24
N ASN A 178 -6.62 -41.66 -22.12
CA ASN A 178 -5.68 -40.57 -22.36
C ASN A 178 -5.54 -39.66 -21.13
N ARG A 179 -6.64 -39.41 -20.40
CA ARG A 179 -6.61 -38.64 -19.14
C ARG A 179 -5.83 -39.37 -18.06
N LYS A 180 -6.10 -40.66 -17.87
CA LYS A 180 -5.39 -41.51 -16.89
C LYS A 180 -3.89 -41.57 -17.18
N SER A 181 -3.52 -41.79 -18.45
CA SER A 181 -2.13 -41.79 -18.88
C SER A 181 -1.42 -40.46 -18.56
N PHE A 182 -2.07 -39.34 -18.87
CA PHE A 182 -1.52 -38.02 -18.56
C PHE A 182 -1.39 -37.76 -17.05
N LEU A 183 -2.35 -38.19 -16.23
CA LEU A 183 -2.24 -38.11 -14.77
C LEU A 183 -1.10 -38.96 -14.24
N GLN A 184 -0.87 -40.15 -14.79
CA GLN A 184 0.25 -41.00 -14.41
C GLN A 184 1.59 -40.33 -14.71
N GLU A 185 1.70 -39.59 -15.81
CA GLU A 185 2.90 -38.81 -16.09
C GLU A 185 3.12 -37.66 -15.10
N ILE A 186 2.06 -37.01 -14.65
CA ILE A 186 2.16 -35.99 -13.58
C ILE A 186 2.63 -36.63 -12.28
N ILE A 187 2.05 -37.78 -11.91
CA ILE A 187 2.45 -38.55 -10.73
C ILE A 187 3.95 -38.88 -10.79
N ASN A 188 4.41 -39.39 -11.93
CA ASN A 188 5.81 -39.76 -12.11
C ASN A 188 6.73 -38.53 -12.10
N LYS A 189 6.35 -37.45 -12.80
CA LYS A 189 7.19 -36.24 -12.93
C LYS A 189 7.37 -35.49 -11.59
N PHE A 190 6.33 -35.46 -10.77
CA PHE A 190 6.34 -34.76 -9.49
C PHE A 190 6.57 -35.69 -8.29
N ASN A 191 6.86 -36.97 -8.55
CA ASN A 191 7.06 -38.00 -7.53
C ASN A 191 5.94 -38.02 -6.47
N ILE A 192 4.70 -38.02 -6.93
CA ILE A 192 3.51 -37.99 -6.07
C ILE A 192 3.32 -39.38 -5.48
N GLN A 193 3.48 -39.53 -4.17
CA GLN A 193 3.31 -40.81 -3.47
C GLN A 193 2.00 -40.86 -2.68
N THR A 194 1.54 -39.70 -2.20
CA THR A 194 0.35 -39.54 -1.37
C THR A 194 -0.58 -38.49 -1.96
N SER A 195 -1.86 -38.50 -1.53
CA SER A 195 -2.84 -37.46 -1.91
C SER A 195 -2.38 -36.05 -1.51
N ALA A 196 -1.64 -35.91 -0.42
CA ALA A 196 -1.12 -34.63 0.07
C ALA A 196 -0.06 -34.02 -0.86
N ASP A 197 0.66 -34.82 -1.65
CA ASP A 197 1.75 -34.33 -2.53
C ASP A 197 1.23 -33.47 -3.68
N TRP A 198 -0.06 -33.58 -4.03
CA TRP A 198 -0.72 -32.74 -5.01
C TRP A 198 -0.72 -31.24 -4.65
N LYS A 199 -0.47 -30.87 -3.38
CA LYS A 199 -0.28 -29.48 -2.97
C LYS A 199 0.92 -28.81 -3.66
N ASN A 200 1.91 -29.59 -4.08
CA ASN A 200 3.13 -29.12 -4.72
C ASN A 200 2.99 -28.91 -6.24
N VAL A 201 1.95 -29.47 -6.86
CA VAL A 201 1.67 -29.31 -8.29
C VAL A 201 0.79 -28.09 -8.51
N ARG A 202 1.13 -27.22 -9.46
CA ARG A 202 0.33 -26.03 -9.81
C ARG A 202 -0.37 -26.22 -11.15
N ALA A 203 -1.45 -25.47 -11.36
CA ALA A 203 -2.13 -25.43 -12.66
C ALA A 203 -1.19 -25.04 -13.81
N LYS A 204 -0.18 -24.18 -13.54
CA LYS A 204 0.84 -23.83 -14.52
C LYS A 204 1.66 -25.06 -14.94
N ASP A 205 2.06 -25.88 -13.99
CA ASP A 205 2.90 -27.05 -14.25
C ASP A 205 2.17 -28.05 -15.18
N ILE A 206 0.84 -28.19 -15.03
CA ILE A 206 0.01 -28.97 -15.97
C ILE A 206 -0.09 -28.32 -17.35
N ARG A 207 -0.21 -27.00 -17.44
CA ARG A 207 -0.24 -26.28 -18.74
C ARG A 207 1.09 -26.44 -19.48
N ASP A 208 2.20 -26.35 -18.76
CA ASP A 208 3.56 -26.50 -19.29
C ASP A 208 3.79 -27.94 -19.82
N MET A 209 3.06 -28.94 -19.29
CA MET A 209 3.03 -30.31 -19.81
C MET A 209 2.04 -30.53 -20.97
N GLY A 210 1.45 -29.47 -21.53
CA GLY A 210 0.48 -29.56 -22.62
C GLY A 210 -0.95 -29.91 -22.17
N GLY A 211 -1.22 -29.94 -20.87
CA GLY A 211 -2.54 -30.22 -20.28
C GLY A 211 -3.48 -29.02 -20.23
N ALA A 212 -3.21 -27.93 -20.96
CA ALA A 212 -4.09 -26.76 -20.95
C ALA A 212 -5.54 -27.07 -21.40
N PRO A 213 -5.78 -27.83 -22.49
CA PRO A 213 -7.15 -28.20 -22.88
C PRO A 213 -7.78 -29.21 -21.90
N PHE A 214 -6.96 -30.05 -21.25
CA PHE A 214 -7.42 -30.94 -20.19
C PHE A 214 -7.98 -30.14 -19.01
N LEU A 215 -7.26 -29.12 -18.53
CA LEU A 215 -7.75 -28.23 -17.47
C LEU A 215 -9.02 -27.47 -17.85
N ALA A 216 -9.11 -27.02 -19.11
CA ALA A 216 -10.26 -26.26 -19.60
C ALA A 216 -11.58 -27.03 -19.46
N ARG A 217 -11.56 -28.35 -19.62
CA ARG A 217 -12.73 -29.23 -19.43
C ARG A 217 -13.36 -29.14 -18.03
N TYR A 218 -12.53 -28.96 -17.01
CA TYR A 218 -12.99 -28.93 -15.61
C TYR A 218 -13.16 -27.50 -15.09
N GLY A 219 -12.79 -26.49 -15.87
CA GLY A 219 -12.79 -25.07 -15.51
C GLY A 219 -11.67 -24.68 -14.55
N SER A 220 -11.30 -25.55 -13.61
CA SER A 220 -10.21 -25.33 -12.66
C SER A 220 -9.39 -26.60 -12.44
N PHE A 221 -8.14 -26.42 -12.01
CA PHE A 221 -7.28 -27.52 -11.57
C PHE A 221 -7.89 -28.27 -10.39
N ASP A 222 -8.58 -27.57 -9.49
CA ASP A 222 -9.17 -28.17 -8.29
C ASP A 222 -10.35 -29.08 -8.65
N ASN A 223 -11.19 -28.66 -9.59
CA ASN A 223 -12.27 -29.49 -10.12
C ASN A 223 -11.74 -30.71 -10.87
N MET A 224 -10.60 -30.57 -11.56
CA MET A 224 -9.94 -31.69 -12.21
C MET A 224 -9.44 -32.71 -11.17
N LEU A 225 -8.80 -32.26 -10.08
CA LEU A 225 -8.41 -33.16 -8.99
C LEU A 225 -9.61 -33.84 -8.34
N ARG A 226 -10.66 -33.08 -8.01
CA ARG A 226 -11.89 -33.63 -7.40
C ARG A 226 -12.54 -34.71 -8.25
N LYS A 227 -12.56 -34.52 -9.58
CA LYS A 227 -13.25 -35.44 -10.50
C LYS A 227 -12.40 -36.60 -11.01
N GLU A 228 -11.10 -36.42 -11.18
CA GLU A 228 -10.24 -37.45 -11.79
C GLU A 228 -9.29 -38.13 -10.80
N VAL A 229 -8.91 -37.46 -9.70
CA VAL A 229 -7.92 -37.98 -8.73
C VAL A 229 -8.59 -38.41 -7.43
N PHE A 230 -9.50 -37.60 -6.91
CA PHE A 230 -10.17 -37.83 -5.62
C PHE A 230 -11.62 -38.26 -5.78
N SER A 231 -11.99 -38.83 -6.94
CA SER A 231 -13.35 -39.31 -7.17
C SER A 231 -13.72 -40.38 -6.14
N GLY A 232 -14.70 -40.08 -5.26
CA GLY A 232 -15.17 -41.01 -4.23
C GLY A 232 -14.50 -40.90 -2.85
N GLN A 233 -13.66 -39.88 -2.61
CA GLN A 233 -13.15 -39.56 -1.27
C GLN A 233 -14.05 -38.54 -0.54
N GLU A 234 -14.06 -38.58 0.80
CA GLU A 234 -14.80 -37.63 1.64
C GLU A 234 -14.30 -36.18 1.49
N GLU A 235 -15.23 -35.22 1.47
CA GLU A 235 -14.99 -33.78 1.25
C GLU A 235 -13.99 -33.17 2.25
N GLU A 236 -13.98 -33.67 3.49
CA GLU A 236 -13.13 -33.23 4.60
C GLU A 236 -11.64 -33.53 4.33
N ASN A 237 -11.34 -34.70 3.76
CA ASN A 237 -9.99 -35.09 3.34
C ASN A 237 -9.49 -34.27 2.14
N ILE A 238 -10.40 -33.83 1.28
CA ILE A 238 -10.09 -33.00 0.11
C ILE A 238 -9.79 -31.55 0.53
N ASN A 239 -10.55 -31.01 1.49
CA ASN A 239 -10.39 -29.63 1.94
C ASN A 239 -9.09 -29.41 2.71
N SER A 240 -8.65 -30.39 3.50
CA SER A 240 -7.34 -30.33 4.18
C SER A 240 -6.17 -30.22 3.18
N ILE A 241 -6.27 -30.84 1.99
CA ILE A 241 -5.24 -30.72 0.94
C ILE A 241 -5.23 -29.31 0.33
N PHE A 242 -6.41 -28.70 0.17
CA PHE A 242 -6.54 -27.36 -0.41
C PHE A 242 -6.17 -26.22 0.56
N GLN A 243 -6.26 -26.42 1.88
CA GLN A 243 -5.87 -25.41 2.88
C GLN A 243 -4.38 -25.03 2.79
N TYR A 244 -3.53 -25.97 2.37
CA TYR A 244 -2.09 -25.75 2.25
C TYR A 244 -1.66 -25.15 0.91
N ARG A 245 -2.59 -24.87 -0.01
CA ARG A 245 -2.25 -24.28 -1.31
C ARG A 245 -2.24 -22.76 -1.22
N LYS A 246 -1.25 -22.13 -1.86
CA LYS A 246 -1.11 -20.65 -1.94
C LYS A 246 -2.35 -19.91 -2.47
N ARG A 247 -3.28 -20.59 -3.13
CA ARG A 247 -4.55 -20.04 -3.59
C ARG A 247 -5.63 -21.12 -3.45
N ALA A 248 -6.59 -20.87 -2.56
CA ALA A 248 -7.75 -21.72 -2.40
C ALA A 248 -8.67 -21.67 -3.65
N PRO A 249 -9.40 -22.76 -3.95
CA PRO A 249 -10.37 -22.81 -5.05
C PRO A 249 -11.47 -21.74 -4.93
N PRO A 250 -12.08 -21.29 -6.04
CA PRO A 250 -13.34 -20.52 -5.98
C PRO A 250 -14.41 -21.29 -5.21
N GLY A 251 -15.06 -20.65 -4.23
CA GLY A 251 -16.08 -21.27 -3.37
C GLY A 251 -15.54 -22.04 -2.16
N PHE A 252 -14.22 -22.17 -2.00
CA PHE A 252 -13.62 -22.85 -0.84
C PHE A 252 -13.81 -22.08 0.46
N TRP A 253 -13.78 -20.75 0.43
CA TRP A 253 -13.91 -19.92 1.63
C TRP A 253 -15.38 -19.77 2.06
N THR A 254 -15.97 -20.85 2.53
CA THR A 254 -17.22 -20.82 3.32
C THR A 254 -16.94 -20.24 4.71
N LEU A 255 -17.97 -19.76 5.41
CA LEU A 255 -17.83 -19.23 6.78
C LEU A 255 -17.14 -20.25 7.71
N GLU A 256 -17.49 -21.53 7.57
CA GLU A 256 -16.91 -22.64 8.31
C GLU A 256 -15.41 -22.80 8.04
N ASN A 257 -15.02 -22.82 6.76
CA ASN A 257 -13.61 -22.96 6.38
C ASN A 257 -12.77 -21.73 6.77
N ILE A 258 -13.36 -20.53 6.74
CA ILE A 258 -12.73 -19.31 7.24
C ILE A 258 -12.51 -19.44 8.75
N ARG A 259 -13.49 -19.95 9.51
CA ARG A 259 -13.36 -20.12 10.97
C ARG A 259 -12.28 -21.14 11.34
N ILE A 260 -12.26 -22.30 10.71
CA ILE A 260 -11.21 -23.31 10.90
C ILE A 260 -9.83 -22.69 10.63
N SER A 261 -9.70 -21.93 9.54
CA SER A 261 -8.43 -21.27 9.20
C SER A 261 -8.08 -20.14 10.17
N MET A 262 -9.06 -19.40 10.67
CA MET A 262 -8.85 -18.39 11.71
C MET A 262 -8.35 -19.05 13.00
N ASP A 263 -8.92 -20.18 13.42
CA ASP A 263 -8.48 -20.90 14.61
C ASP A 263 -7.05 -21.45 14.47
N GLU A 264 -6.69 -22.00 13.30
CA GLU A 264 -5.31 -22.40 13.00
C GLU A 264 -4.35 -21.20 12.97
N LEU A 265 -4.78 -20.08 12.39
CA LEU A 265 -4.00 -18.86 12.32
C LEU A 265 -3.80 -18.24 13.71
N GLY A 266 -4.81 -18.31 14.57
CA GLY A 266 -4.74 -17.88 15.97
C GLY A 266 -3.64 -18.64 16.72
N LYS A 267 -3.59 -19.97 16.57
CA LYS A 267 -2.50 -20.80 17.13
C LYS A 267 -1.11 -20.37 16.65
N LYS A 268 -0.96 -20.03 15.36
CA LYS A 268 0.32 -19.54 14.79
C LYS A 268 0.71 -18.17 15.33
N LEU A 269 -0.26 -17.32 15.63
CA LEU A 269 -0.08 -15.96 16.12
C LEU A 269 -0.07 -15.85 17.65
N GLY A 270 -0.16 -16.98 18.37
CA GLY A 270 -0.13 -17.01 19.84
C GLY A 270 -1.42 -16.48 20.49
N VAL A 271 -2.58 -16.64 19.83
CA VAL A 271 -3.89 -16.35 20.41
C VAL A 271 -4.27 -17.51 21.33
N GLU A 272 -4.38 -17.24 22.62
CA GLU A 272 -4.84 -18.21 23.64
C GLU A 272 -6.32 -18.01 23.95
N GLU A 273 -6.77 -16.75 24.01
CA GLU A 273 -8.15 -16.34 24.23
C GLU A 273 -8.67 -15.50 23.05
N LEU A 274 -10.00 -15.45 22.86
CA LEU A 274 -10.59 -14.69 21.74
C LEU A 274 -10.24 -13.19 21.78
N ASP A 275 -10.08 -12.60 22.97
CA ASP A 275 -9.71 -11.18 23.10
C ASP A 275 -8.27 -10.88 22.65
N ASP A 276 -7.38 -11.88 22.56
CA ASP A 276 -6.01 -11.68 22.07
C ASP A 276 -5.97 -11.25 20.60
N TRP A 277 -7.01 -11.60 19.83
CA TRP A 277 -7.20 -11.11 18.46
C TRP A 277 -7.23 -9.57 18.39
N LEU A 278 -7.60 -8.88 19.46
CA LEU A 278 -7.63 -7.41 19.52
C LEU A 278 -6.24 -6.78 19.64
N GLN A 279 -5.25 -7.55 20.10
CA GLN A 279 -3.85 -7.11 20.26
C GLN A 279 -3.02 -7.32 18.99
N ILE A 280 -3.47 -8.21 18.11
CA ILE A 280 -2.85 -8.46 16.80
C ILE A 280 -3.09 -7.26 15.88
N SER A 281 -2.01 -6.68 15.38
CA SER A 281 -2.12 -5.60 14.40
C SER A 281 -2.58 -6.14 13.04
N VAL A 282 -3.32 -5.32 12.28
CA VAL A 282 -3.72 -5.69 10.90
C VAL A 282 -2.50 -6.02 10.04
N LYS A 283 -1.34 -5.39 10.30
CA LYS A 283 -0.09 -5.70 9.59
C LYS A 283 0.42 -7.10 9.91
N GLU A 284 0.49 -7.47 11.20
CA GLU A 284 0.88 -8.82 11.62
C GLU A 284 -0.07 -9.86 11.02
N PHE A 285 -1.39 -9.63 11.13
CA PHE A 285 -2.42 -10.49 10.55
C PHE A 285 -2.25 -10.67 9.03
N VAL A 286 -2.11 -9.57 8.27
CA VAL A 286 -1.97 -9.61 6.80
C VAL A 286 -0.66 -10.25 6.35
N THR A 287 0.39 -10.17 7.17
CA THR A 287 1.70 -10.78 6.86
C THR A 287 1.66 -12.30 7.02
N ALA A 288 0.75 -12.83 7.84
CA ALA A 288 0.50 -14.26 7.93
C ALA A 288 -0.13 -14.82 6.64
N ALA A 289 0.17 -16.09 6.32
CA ALA A 289 -0.04 -16.70 5.02
C ALA A 289 -1.47 -16.53 4.45
N GLU A 290 -2.52 -16.63 5.28
CA GLU A 290 -3.92 -16.50 4.86
C GLU A 290 -4.55 -15.13 5.14
N GLY A 291 -3.95 -14.28 5.97
CA GLY A 291 -4.62 -13.06 6.47
C GLY A 291 -4.93 -12.04 5.38
N LYS A 292 -4.08 -11.93 4.34
CA LYS A 292 -4.32 -11.06 3.19
C LYS A 292 -5.56 -11.46 2.36
N SER A 293 -5.86 -12.76 2.27
CA SER A 293 -7.05 -13.24 1.55
C SER A 293 -8.34 -12.95 2.31
N PHE A 294 -8.31 -12.98 3.64
CA PHE A 294 -9.49 -12.70 4.46
C PHE A 294 -9.84 -11.20 4.44
N ILE A 295 -8.86 -10.30 4.62
CA ILE A 295 -9.13 -8.85 4.61
C ILE A 295 -9.73 -8.35 3.28
N ARG A 296 -9.52 -9.06 2.17
CA ARG A 296 -10.16 -8.72 0.88
C ARG A 296 -11.65 -9.08 0.81
N GLN A 297 -12.10 -10.04 1.61
CA GLN A 297 -13.47 -10.54 1.61
C GLN A 297 -14.37 -9.82 2.61
N PHE A 298 -13.78 -9.19 3.63
CA PHE A 298 -14.50 -8.49 4.69
C PHE A 298 -14.24 -6.98 4.65
N PRO A 299 -15.22 -6.12 5.01
CA PRO A 299 -15.01 -4.68 5.03
C PRO A 299 -13.89 -4.23 5.99
N SER A 300 -13.65 -5.00 7.05
CA SER A 300 -12.53 -4.77 7.97
C SER A 300 -12.11 -6.05 8.70
N TYR A 301 -10.93 -5.99 9.34
CA TYR A 301 -10.45 -7.03 10.25
C TYR A 301 -11.44 -7.32 11.39
N PHE A 302 -12.10 -6.28 11.90
CA PHE A 302 -13.06 -6.46 12.99
C PHE A 302 -14.38 -7.09 12.52
N ASP A 303 -14.82 -6.79 11.29
CA ASP A 303 -15.98 -7.45 10.69
C ASP A 303 -15.72 -8.93 10.43
N LEU A 304 -14.49 -9.30 10.06
CA LEU A 304 -14.05 -10.69 10.02
C LEU A 304 -14.20 -11.36 11.39
N LEU A 305 -13.66 -10.76 12.47
CA LEU A 305 -13.75 -11.32 13.82
C LEU A 305 -15.21 -11.52 14.28
N ARG A 306 -16.08 -10.52 14.06
CA ARG A 306 -17.51 -10.62 14.38
C ARG A 306 -18.24 -11.69 13.58
N THR A 307 -17.83 -11.87 12.32
CA THR A 307 -18.46 -12.85 11.44
C THR A 307 -18.02 -14.27 11.79
N CYS A 308 -16.75 -14.48 12.17
CA CYS A 308 -16.25 -15.79 12.60
C CYS A 308 -16.68 -16.17 14.03
N TYR A 309 -16.79 -15.19 14.93
CA TYR A 309 -17.09 -15.39 16.34
C TYR A 309 -18.27 -14.50 16.79
N PRO A 310 -19.50 -14.74 16.27
CA PRO A 310 -20.64 -13.85 16.49
C PRO A 310 -21.18 -13.86 17.92
N LEU A 311 -20.90 -14.92 18.69
CA LEU A 311 -21.32 -15.05 20.09
C LEU A 311 -20.35 -14.36 21.06
N HIS A 312 -19.17 -13.92 20.59
CA HIS A 312 -18.19 -13.23 21.44
C HIS A 312 -18.46 -11.72 21.50
N SER A 313 -18.51 -11.17 22.71
CA SER A 313 -18.74 -9.74 22.93
C SER A 313 -17.44 -8.95 22.82
N TRP A 314 -17.09 -8.56 21.59
CA TRP A 314 -15.88 -7.78 21.30
C TRP A 314 -15.90 -6.37 21.91
N GLU A 315 -14.98 -6.07 22.82
CA GLU A 315 -14.79 -4.73 23.38
C GLU A 315 -13.97 -3.82 22.44
N GLU A 316 -14.66 -3.04 21.60
CA GLU A 316 -14.06 -2.12 20.62
C GLU A 316 -12.96 -1.19 21.18
N SER A 317 -13.03 -0.83 22.47
CA SER A 317 -12.05 0.04 23.12
C SER A 317 -10.68 -0.62 23.35
N LYS A 318 -10.58 -1.95 23.30
CA LYS A 318 -9.32 -2.70 23.45
C LYS A 318 -8.61 -2.96 22.12
N CYS A 319 -9.24 -2.63 20.99
CA CYS A 319 -8.67 -2.83 19.67
C CYS A 319 -7.42 -1.96 19.47
N ARG A 320 -6.28 -2.60 19.18
CA ARG A 320 -5.04 -1.90 18.81
C ARG A 320 -5.16 -1.11 17.52
N SER A 321 -6.05 -1.52 16.60
CA SER A 321 -6.30 -0.83 15.33
C SER A 321 -7.78 -0.92 14.95
N MET A 322 -8.46 0.22 14.89
CA MET A 322 -9.86 0.29 14.46
C MET A 322 -10.00 0.10 12.94
N PRO A 323 -11.17 -0.39 12.47
CA PRO A 323 -11.49 -0.51 11.05
C PRO A 323 -11.22 0.76 10.24
N SER A 324 -10.87 0.58 8.96
CA SER A 324 -10.80 1.69 8.00
C SER A 324 -12.15 2.42 7.98
N LYS A 325 -12.12 3.75 8.14
CA LYS A 325 -13.27 4.66 8.26
C LYS A 325 -14.01 4.66 9.61
N TYR A 326 -13.63 3.86 10.62
CA TYR A 326 -14.29 3.90 11.94
C TYR A 326 -14.28 5.31 12.54
N TRP A 327 -13.12 5.97 12.55
CA TRP A 327 -12.93 7.33 13.03
C TRP A 327 -13.42 8.42 12.04
N LYS A 328 -14.06 8.05 10.92
CA LYS A 328 -14.75 9.04 10.07
C LYS A 328 -16.16 9.34 10.56
N ASN A 329 -16.73 8.50 11.44
CA ASN A 329 -18.06 8.71 11.99
C ASN A 329 -17.97 9.50 13.31
N PRO A 330 -18.49 10.74 13.39
CA PRO A 330 -18.45 11.55 14.60
C PRO A 330 -19.09 10.90 15.83
N ARG A 331 -20.08 9.99 15.63
CA ARG A 331 -20.68 9.24 16.75
C ARG A 331 -19.66 8.37 17.48
N ASN A 332 -18.66 7.86 16.77
CA ASN A 332 -17.59 7.06 17.36
C ASN A 332 -16.62 7.92 18.19
N HIS A 333 -16.46 9.20 17.85
CA HIS A 333 -15.70 10.16 18.66
C HIS A 333 -16.39 10.37 20.01
N LYS A 334 -17.71 10.67 19.98
CA LYS A 334 -18.49 10.84 21.21
C LYS A 334 -18.49 9.57 22.06
N LYS A 335 -18.70 8.39 21.45
CA LYS A 335 -18.64 7.09 22.15
C LYS A 335 -17.30 6.87 22.84
N PHE A 336 -16.19 7.11 22.14
CA PHE A 336 -14.85 7.02 22.71
C PHE A 336 -14.66 7.98 23.89
N LEU A 337 -15.00 9.25 23.71
CA LEU A 337 -14.81 10.28 24.73
C LEU A 337 -15.70 10.06 25.97
N THR A 338 -16.94 9.58 25.80
CA THR A 338 -17.82 9.21 26.91
C THR A 338 -17.24 8.04 27.70
N ASN A 339 -16.69 7.02 27.02
CA ASN A 339 -16.02 5.91 27.69
C ASN A 339 -14.76 6.36 28.43
N PHE A 340 -13.98 7.25 27.81
CA PHE A 340 -12.80 7.87 28.43
C PHE A 340 -13.19 8.66 29.68
N ALA A 341 -14.21 9.51 29.60
CA ALA A 341 -14.74 10.28 30.73
C ALA A 341 -15.16 9.39 31.89
N ARG A 342 -15.90 8.31 31.60
CA ARG A 342 -16.31 7.32 32.60
C ARG A 342 -15.10 6.62 33.25
N LYS A 343 -14.11 6.22 32.46
CA LYS A 343 -12.89 5.55 32.96
C LYS A 343 -12.06 6.44 33.88
N HIS A 344 -12.04 7.74 33.62
CA HIS A 344 -11.28 8.73 34.38
C HIS A 344 -12.14 9.54 35.38
N SER A 345 -13.40 9.14 35.59
CA SER A 345 -14.34 9.81 36.50
C SER A 345 -14.53 11.31 36.22
N LEU A 346 -14.57 11.71 34.94
CA LEU A 346 -14.74 13.11 34.51
C LEU A 346 -16.24 13.43 34.43
N GLN A 347 -16.71 14.39 35.23
CA GLN A 347 -18.14 14.74 35.31
C GLN A 347 -18.43 16.19 34.88
N SER A 348 -17.43 17.06 34.92
CA SER A 348 -17.54 18.49 34.64
C SER A 348 -16.40 18.98 33.74
N PRO A 349 -16.55 20.15 33.08
CA PRO A 349 -15.48 20.75 32.27
C PRO A 349 -14.15 20.94 33.03
N ALA A 350 -14.20 21.23 34.33
CA ALA A 350 -13.03 21.42 35.16
C ALA A 350 -12.18 20.13 35.26
N ASP A 351 -12.81 18.96 35.26
CA ASP A 351 -12.13 17.65 35.36
C ASP A 351 -11.29 17.36 34.10
N TRP A 352 -11.61 17.99 32.97
CA TRP A 352 -10.86 17.85 31.72
C TRP A 352 -9.58 18.71 31.68
N LYS A 353 -9.43 19.66 32.60
CA LYS A 353 -8.26 20.55 32.66
C LYS A 353 -6.93 19.81 32.84
N PRO A 354 -6.78 18.82 33.73
CA PRO A 354 -5.55 18.03 33.85
C PRO A 354 -5.32 17.03 32.70
N ILE A 355 -6.33 16.74 31.87
CA ILE A 355 -6.21 15.74 30.80
C ILE A 355 -5.32 16.25 29.67
N THR A 356 -4.24 15.52 29.41
CA THR A 356 -3.28 15.82 28.35
C THR A 356 -3.59 15.07 27.06
N SER A 357 -3.06 15.54 25.93
CA SER A 357 -3.18 14.81 24.66
C SER A 357 -2.57 13.41 24.73
N GLN A 358 -1.52 13.25 25.54
CA GLN A 358 -0.83 11.98 25.74
C GLN A 358 -1.73 10.94 26.38
N MET A 359 -2.51 11.31 27.42
CA MET A 359 -3.46 10.39 28.07
C MET A 359 -4.53 9.86 27.11
N ILE A 360 -4.98 10.71 26.18
CA ILE A 360 -5.95 10.33 25.15
C ILE A 360 -5.31 9.38 24.12
N VAL A 361 -4.07 9.67 23.69
CA VAL A 361 -3.29 8.81 22.79
C VAL A 361 -3.06 7.42 23.39
N GLU A 362 -2.66 7.36 24.66
CA GLU A 362 -2.45 6.10 25.41
C GLU A 362 -3.73 5.28 25.56
N SER A 363 -4.89 5.94 25.50
CA SER A 363 -6.20 5.28 25.48
C SER A 363 -6.69 4.92 24.07
N GLY A 364 -5.87 5.06 23.03
CA GLY A 364 -6.22 4.75 21.64
C GLY A 364 -6.93 5.88 20.88
N GLY A 365 -6.98 7.08 21.45
CA GLY A 365 -7.69 8.25 20.91
C GLY A 365 -6.91 9.09 19.90
N SER A 366 -5.76 8.64 19.41
CA SER A 366 -4.91 9.42 18.49
C SER A 366 -5.65 9.87 17.23
N SER A 367 -6.47 8.99 16.65
CA SER A 367 -7.27 9.33 15.47
C SER A 367 -8.37 10.35 15.77
N VAL A 368 -8.94 10.30 16.98
CA VAL A 368 -9.95 11.26 17.44
C VAL A 368 -9.31 12.64 17.56
N LEU A 369 -8.13 12.75 18.19
CA LEU A 369 -7.41 14.02 18.29
C LEU A 369 -7.09 14.63 16.93
N TYR A 370 -6.68 13.82 15.95
CA TYR A 370 -6.35 14.27 14.61
C TYR A 370 -7.57 14.81 13.83
N ALA A 371 -8.79 14.39 14.21
CA ALA A 371 -10.01 14.84 13.56
C ALA A 371 -10.38 16.29 13.88
N TYR A 372 -9.76 16.91 14.89
CA TYR A 372 -10.10 18.27 15.33
C TYR A 372 -8.87 19.19 15.36
N PRO A 373 -9.04 20.50 15.11
CA PRO A 373 -7.94 21.48 15.18
C PRO A 373 -7.31 21.62 16.58
N SER A 374 -8.08 21.32 17.64
CA SER A 374 -7.59 21.36 19.02
C SER A 374 -8.43 20.47 19.92
N MET A 375 -7.87 20.11 21.09
CA MET A 375 -8.63 19.36 22.10
C MET A 375 -9.84 20.13 22.62
N LEU A 376 -9.76 21.47 22.73
CA LEU A 376 -10.92 22.27 23.13
C LEU A 376 -12.06 22.15 22.10
N GLN A 377 -11.74 22.24 20.81
CA GLN A 377 -12.71 22.10 19.74
C GLN A 377 -13.33 20.69 19.72
N MET A 378 -12.50 19.66 19.93
CA MET A 378 -12.99 18.28 20.09
C MET A 378 -14.01 18.17 21.22
N LEU A 379 -13.76 18.80 22.38
CA LEU A 379 -14.67 18.76 23.53
C LEU A 379 -15.97 19.53 23.26
N ILE A 380 -15.88 20.72 22.65
CA ILE A 380 -17.05 21.52 22.26
C ILE A 380 -17.99 20.73 21.32
N GLU A 381 -17.43 20.08 20.30
CA GLU A 381 -18.24 19.37 19.30
C GLU A 381 -18.86 18.07 19.83
N ASN A 382 -18.21 17.39 20.79
CA ASN A 382 -18.69 16.10 21.31
C ASN A 382 -19.55 16.25 22.58
N PHE A 383 -19.35 17.32 23.33
CA PHE A 383 -20.09 17.65 24.55
C PHE A 383 -20.63 19.10 24.51
N PRO A 384 -21.51 19.45 23.54
CA PRO A 384 -22.09 20.78 23.44
C PRO A 384 -22.98 21.16 24.62
N GLU A 385 -23.39 20.18 25.44
CA GLU A 385 -24.13 20.38 26.69
C GLU A 385 -23.34 21.16 27.76
N TYR A 386 -22.01 21.21 27.66
CA TYR A 386 -21.18 21.99 28.57
C TYR A 386 -20.78 23.35 27.99
N ASN A 387 -20.74 24.37 28.84
CA ASN A 387 -20.26 25.69 28.47
C ASN A 387 -18.73 25.76 28.56
N TRP A 388 -18.05 25.22 27.55
CA TRP A 388 -16.58 25.18 27.49
C TRP A 388 -15.96 26.57 27.32
N THR A 389 -14.95 26.85 28.13
CA THR A 389 -14.14 28.07 28.08
C THR A 389 -12.67 27.75 27.87
N LEU A 390 -11.85 28.79 27.60
CA LEU A 390 -10.40 28.61 27.53
C LEU A 390 -9.79 28.17 28.86
N ASP A 391 -10.46 28.41 30.00
CA ASP A 391 -9.97 28.11 31.34
C ASP A 391 -10.08 26.64 31.75
N ASP A 392 -10.88 25.88 30.98
CA ASP A 392 -11.00 24.44 31.09
C ASP A 392 -9.82 23.70 30.46
N ARG A 393 -8.85 24.43 29.87
CA ARG A 393 -7.62 23.88 29.30
C ARG A 393 -6.38 24.59 29.84
N GLN A 394 -5.31 23.83 30.05
CA GLN A 394 -4.00 24.40 30.43
C GLN A 394 -3.38 25.23 29.31
N THR A 395 -3.65 24.86 28.05
CA THR A 395 -3.08 25.50 26.86
C THR A 395 -4.18 25.99 25.93
N VAL A 396 -3.97 27.15 25.31
CA VAL A 396 -4.83 27.62 24.23
C VAL A 396 -4.67 26.75 22.96
N PRO A 397 -5.69 26.70 22.09
CA PRO A 397 -5.60 26.01 20.80
C PRO A 397 -4.36 26.40 19.98
N HIS A 398 -3.89 25.48 19.14
CA HIS A 398 -2.82 25.76 18.20
C HIS A 398 -3.20 26.95 17.31
N ASN A 399 -2.28 27.92 17.16
CA ASN A 399 -2.50 29.18 16.44
C ASN A 399 -3.61 30.09 16.98
N TYR A 400 -4.14 29.88 18.20
CA TYR A 400 -5.14 30.77 18.80
C TYR A 400 -4.75 32.26 18.75
N TRP A 401 -3.48 32.55 19.03
CA TRP A 401 -2.95 33.91 19.03
C TRP A 401 -2.55 34.42 17.64
N LYS A 402 -2.54 33.59 16.59
CA LYS A 402 -1.99 33.92 15.26
C LYS A 402 -2.69 35.11 14.61
N ASP A 403 -4.01 35.20 14.74
CA ASP A 403 -4.78 36.30 14.15
C ASP A 403 -5.11 37.39 15.19
N LYS A 404 -4.52 37.29 16.38
CA LYS A 404 -4.86 38.09 17.58
C LYS A 404 -3.63 38.74 18.24
N HIS A 405 -2.59 39.05 17.47
CA HIS A 405 -1.34 39.62 17.99
C HIS A 405 -1.58 40.94 18.74
N LEU A 406 -2.39 41.83 18.15
CA LEU A 406 -2.68 43.14 18.72
C LEU A 406 -3.53 43.02 20.00
N GLU A 407 -4.49 42.08 20.03
CA GLU A 407 -5.27 41.79 21.24
C GLU A 407 -4.38 41.23 22.36
N LEU A 408 -3.45 40.33 22.02
CA LEU A 408 -2.47 39.79 22.97
C LEU A 408 -1.60 40.91 23.55
N VAL A 409 -1.09 41.80 22.70
CA VAL A 409 -0.24 42.91 23.13
C VAL A 409 -1.01 43.86 24.05
N LYS A 410 -2.25 44.20 23.71
CA LYS A 410 -3.13 45.00 24.58
C LYS A 410 -3.32 44.34 25.95
N LYS A 411 -3.62 43.03 25.97
CA LYS A 411 -3.76 42.26 27.22
C LYS A 411 -2.50 42.25 28.07
N ILE A 412 -1.32 42.12 27.45
CA ILE A 412 -0.05 42.17 28.18
C ILE A 412 0.18 43.58 28.76
N LYS A 413 -0.04 44.63 27.97
CA LYS A 413 0.11 46.01 28.41
C LYS A 413 -0.77 46.35 29.61
N GLU A 414 -2.06 46.00 29.54
CA GLU A 414 -3.02 46.27 30.62
C GLU A 414 -2.68 45.46 31.88
N LYS A 415 -2.35 44.17 31.74
CA LYS A 415 -2.09 43.30 32.90
C LYS A 415 -0.81 43.64 33.66
N TYR A 416 0.22 44.11 32.95
CA TYR A 416 1.54 44.39 33.53
C TYR A 416 1.90 45.86 33.55
N SER A 417 0.93 46.75 33.32
CA SER A 417 1.10 48.21 33.37
C SER A 417 2.30 48.69 32.55
N ILE A 418 2.38 48.25 31.29
CA ILE A 418 3.45 48.67 30.37
C ILE A 418 3.10 50.04 29.82
N GLU A 419 3.83 51.06 30.26
CA GLU A 419 3.62 52.45 29.86
C GLU A 419 4.63 52.89 28.78
N HIS A 420 5.88 52.43 28.90
CA HIS A 420 6.95 52.75 27.97
C HIS A 420 7.44 51.51 27.20
N MET A 421 8.18 51.71 26.10
CA MET A 421 8.65 50.58 25.27
C MET A 421 9.71 49.75 26.00
N GLU A 422 10.47 50.38 26.88
CA GLU A 422 11.52 49.79 27.69
C GLU A 422 10.98 48.77 28.72
N ASP A 423 9.73 48.94 29.16
CA ASP A 423 9.09 48.03 30.12
C ASP A 423 8.92 46.62 29.55
N TRP A 424 8.88 46.46 28.22
CA TRP A 424 8.81 45.15 27.58
C TRP A 424 10.02 44.26 27.86
N TYR A 425 11.20 44.85 28.09
CA TYR A 425 12.40 44.10 28.46
C TYR A 425 12.30 43.45 29.84
N ARG A 426 11.34 43.90 30.67
CA ARG A 426 11.10 43.41 32.03
C ARG A 426 10.06 42.28 32.07
N ILE A 427 9.42 41.93 30.95
CA ILE A 427 8.39 40.89 30.93
C ILE A 427 9.01 39.48 30.95
N SER A 428 8.76 38.76 32.05
CA SER A 428 9.32 37.41 32.27
C SER A 428 8.57 36.33 31.50
N LYS A 429 9.22 35.16 31.34
CA LYS A 429 8.56 33.98 30.74
C LYS A 429 7.34 33.53 31.55
N ASN A 430 7.39 33.64 32.87
CA ASN A 430 6.30 33.26 33.77
C ASN A 430 5.08 34.17 33.60
N GLN A 431 5.30 35.48 33.43
CA GLN A 431 4.23 36.43 33.13
C GLN A 431 3.53 36.07 31.82
N LEU A 432 4.30 35.80 30.75
CA LEU A 432 3.76 35.32 29.48
C LEU A 432 3.04 33.96 29.59
N ALA A 433 3.54 33.05 30.44
CA ALA A 433 2.90 31.77 30.70
C ALA A 433 1.55 31.95 31.41
N SER A 434 1.43 32.90 32.33
CA SER A 434 0.18 33.20 33.03
C SER A 434 -0.94 33.70 32.10
N LEU A 435 -0.56 34.22 30.93
CA LEU A 435 -1.48 34.63 29.85
C LEU A 435 -1.63 33.55 28.76
N ARG A 436 -1.07 32.35 28.98
CA ARG A 436 -1.06 31.23 28.03
C ARG A 436 -0.53 31.62 26.63
N CYS A 437 0.40 32.59 26.57
CA CYS A 437 0.97 33.09 25.32
C CYS A 437 2.45 32.76 25.15
N LEU A 438 3.13 32.25 26.20
CA LEU A 438 4.56 31.91 26.15
C LEU A 438 4.91 30.97 24.97
N SER A 439 4.16 29.89 24.78
CA SER A 439 4.42 28.92 23.69
C SER A 439 4.21 29.53 22.31
N TYR A 440 3.30 30.50 22.20
CA TYR A 440 3.08 31.25 20.97
C TYR A 440 4.25 32.19 20.66
N ILE A 441 4.63 33.02 21.63
CA ILE A 441 5.73 33.97 21.51
C ILE A 441 7.06 33.25 21.24
N THR A 442 7.29 32.10 21.87
CA THR A 442 8.50 31.28 21.64
C THR A 442 8.58 30.82 20.18
N ARG A 443 7.47 30.38 19.58
CA ARG A 443 7.43 29.99 18.14
C ARG A 443 7.64 31.16 17.19
N GLN A 444 7.40 32.39 17.63
CA GLN A 444 7.68 33.60 16.85
C GLN A 444 9.16 34.02 16.89
N GLY A 445 10.02 33.26 17.58
CA GLY A 445 11.43 33.57 17.81
C GLY A 445 11.70 34.23 19.16
N GLY A 446 10.73 34.22 20.09
CA GLY A 446 10.84 34.87 21.39
C GLY A 446 10.17 36.25 21.45
N LEU A 447 10.23 36.88 22.62
CA LEU A 447 9.52 38.15 22.87
C LEU A 447 10.09 39.29 22.02
N GLY A 448 11.42 39.40 21.89
CA GLY A 448 12.06 40.41 21.04
C GLY A 448 11.62 40.30 19.58
N ASN A 449 11.76 39.14 18.96
CA ASN A 449 11.32 38.92 17.58
C ASN A 449 9.81 39.15 17.39
N PHE A 450 9.00 38.78 18.39
CA PHE A 450 7.57 39.05 18.36
C PHE A 450 7.28 40.57 18.39
N LEU A 451 7.95 41.31 19.27
CA LEU A 451 7.79 42.76 19.40
C LEU A 451 8.34 43.52 18.21
N GLN A 452 9.47 43.10 17.61
CA GLN A 452 9.99 43.68 16.37
C GLN A 452 8.99 43.58 15.21
N LYS A 453 8.16 42.53 15.18
CA LYS A 453 7.08 42.40 14.18
C LYS A 453 5.90 43.33 14.47
N VAL A 454 5.59 43.58 15.75
CA VAL A 454 4.43 44.42 16.15
C VAL A 454 4.78 45.91 16.15
N TYR A 455 6.00 46.24 16.56
CA TYR A 455 6.56 47.58 16.67
C TYR A 455 7.84 47.65 15.83
N PRO A 456 7.72 47.64 14.49
CA PRO A 456 8.87 47.59 13.59
C PRO A 456 9.71 48.86 13.62
N GLU A 457 9.13 50.00 13.99
CA GLU A 457 9.82 51.29 14.05
C GLU A 457 10.61 51.50 15.34
N TYR A 458 10.41 50.65 16.35
CA TYR A 458 11.20 50.71 17.57
C TYR A 458 12.43 49.80 17.43
N GLU A 459 13.61 50.35 17.69
CA GLU A 459 14.86 49.61 17.63
C GLU A 459 15.04 48.76 18.90
N TRP A 460 14.71 47.47 18.79
CA TRP A 460 14.82 46.53 19.91
C TRP A 460 16.25 46.04 20.10
N ASP A 461 16.77 46.20 21.31
CA ASP A 461 18.03 45.64 21.77
C ASP A 461 17.80 44.18 22.19
N MET A 462 18.19 43.25 21.32
CA MET A 462 17.92 41.83 21.48
C MET A 462 18.64 41.22 22.69
N ASP A 463 19.78 41.77 23.07
CA ASP A 463 20.59 41.25 24.19
C ASP A 463 19.87 41.48 25.52
N LYS A 464 19.10 42.56 25.66
CA LYS A 464 18.30 42.83 26.86
C LYS A 464 17.21 41.79 27.14
N PHE A 465 16.74 41.04 26.13
CA PHE A 465 15.76 39.97 26.33
C PHE A 465 16.37 38.68 26.91
N SER A 466 17.69 38.56 26.93
CA SER A 466 18.39 37.41 27.53
C SER A 466 18.38 37.45 29.06
N VAL A 467 18.33 38.65 29.66
CA VAL A 467 18.39 38.90 31.12
C VAL A 467 17.04 39.30 31.75
N ARG A 468 15.95 39.16 31.00
CA ARG A 468 14.59 39.63 31.38
C ARG A 468 14.06 39.08 32.71
N ASP A 469 14.38 37.84 33.07
CA ASP A 469 13.86 37.24 34.31
C ASP A 469 14.50 37.91 35.54
N LYS A 470 15.80 38.28 35.47
CA LYS A 470 16.48 39.09 36.49
C LYS A 470 15.86 40.49 36.59
N ARG A 471 15.67 41.17 35.44
CA ARG A 471 15.10 42.52 35.38
C ARG A 471 13.64 42.60 35.86
N SER A 472 12.85 41.56 35.58
CA SER A 472 11.48 41.43 36.10
C SER A 472 11.48 41.42 37.63
N ARG A 473 12.40 40.65 38.24
CA ARG A 473 12.52 40.54 39.70
C ARG A 473 13.05 41.83 40.32
N GLN A 474 14.04 42.47 39.72
CA GLN A 474 14.50 43.80 40.15
C GLN A 474 13.37 44.83 40.15
N ARG A 475 12.53 44.84 39.11
CA ARG A 475 11.37 45.74 39.05
C ARG A 475 10.30 45.41 40.08
N GLU A 476 10.00 44.12 40.31
CA GLU A 476 9.10 43.71 41.39
C GLU A 476 9.62 44.20 42.76
N MET A 477 10.92 44.05 43.01
CA MET A 477 11.58 44.53 44.22
C MET A 477 11.44 46.05 44.37
N PHE A 478 11.67 46.83 43.31
CA PHE A 478 11.47 48.27 43.30
C PHE A 478 10.03 48.68 43.64
N ILE A 479 9.04 48.02 43.01
CA ILE A 479 7.62 48.31 43.27
C ILE A 479 7.26 48.01 44.74
N HIS A 480 7.80 46.92 45.30
CA HIS A 480 7.60 46.60 46.70
C HIS A 480 8.32 47.58 47.63
N ALA A 481 9.55 47.98 47.31
CA ALA A 481 10.29 48.99 48.06
C ALA A 481 9.52 50.33 48.10
N LYS A 482 9.00 50.81 46.97
CA LYS A 482 8.13 52.01 46.92
C LYS A 482 6.89 51.91 47.80
N LYS A 483 6.31 50.71 47.94
CA LYS A 483 5.16 50.49 48.83
C LYS A 483 5.55 50.45 50.31
N LEU A 484 6.74 49.95 50.62
CA LEU A 484 7.26 49.86 51.98
C LEU A 484 7.78 51.21 52.50
N PHE A 485 8.30 52.06 51.62
CA PHE A 485 8.83 53.39 51.91
C PHE A 485 8.09 54.47 51.11
N PRO A 486 6.80 54.72 51.39
CA PRO A 486 5.96 55.61 50.57
C PRO A 486 6.39 57.09 50.64
N ASP A 487 7.01 57.50 51.74
CA ASP A 487 7.43 58.89 52.00
C ASP A 487 8.87 59.18 51.51
N GLU A 488 9.60 58.15 51.05
CA GLU A 488 11.00 58.26 50.67
C GLU A 488 11.18 58.24 49.14
N GLU A 489 12.23 58.90 48.65
CA GLU A 489 12.63 58.77 47.25
C GLU A 489 13.28 57.39 47.02
N VAL A 490 12.59 56.53 46.27
CA VAL A 490 13.11 55.22 45.87
C VAL A 490 13.50 55.25 44.39
N VAL A 491 14.77 54.99 44.11
CA VAL A 491 15.39 55.06 42.78
C VAL A 491 15.80 53.66 42.31
N GLU A 492 15.58 53.34 41.02
CA GLU A 492 16.05 52.09 40.39
C GLU A 492 17.34 52.31 39.61
N ASP A 493 18.16 51.26 39.46
CA ASP A 493 19.40 51.27 38.67
C ASP A 493 20.36 52.43 39.05
N PHE A 494 20.46 52.74 40.34
CA PHE A 494 21.19 53.90 40.86
C PHE A 494 22.71 53.69 40.82
N VAL A 495 23.42 54.48 40.02
CA VAL A 495 24.89 54.53 40.00
C VAL A 495 25.37 55.55 41.03
N HIS A 496 26.05 55.08 42.08
CA HIS A 496 26.47 55.95 43.17
C HIS A 496 27.68 56.80 42.75
N PRO A 497 27.59 58.16 42.81
CA PRO A 497 28.58 59.05 42.19
C PRO A 497 29.97 58.99 42.84
N LEU A 498 30.03 58.61 44.12
CA LEU A 498 31.27 58.57 44.91
C LEU A 498 31.79 57.17 45.20
N LEU A 499 31.03 56.11 44.88
CA LEU A 499 31.42 54.73 45.18
C LEU A 499 32.01 54.08 43.93
N SER A 500 33.24 53.57 44.07
CA SER A 500 33.91 52.78 43.04
C SER A 500 34.42 51.48 43.65
N ARG A 501 34.43 50.43 42.84
CA ARG A 501 35.07 49.16 43.19
C ARG A 501 36.59 49.33 43.28
N SER A 502 37.27 48.35 43.87
CA SER A 502 38.73 48.21 43.84
C SER A 502 39.33 48.35 42.42
N SER A 503 38.56 47.96 41.40
CA SER A 503 38.90 48.07 39.97
C SER A 503 38.68 49.46 39.35
N GLY A 504 38.19 50.44 40.09
CA GLY A 504 37.85 51.79 39.60
C GLY A 504 36.51 51.91 38.87
N CYS A 505 35.71 50.84 38.80
CA CYS A 505 34.38 50.89 38.19
C CYS A 505 33.34 51.43 39.18
N ALA A 506 32.45 52.31 38.72
CA ALA A 506 31.35 52.83 39.54
C ALA A 506 30.43 51.71 40.05
N ILE A 507 29.91 51.86 41.27
CA ILE A 507 28.97 50.89 41.86
C ILE A 507 27.54 51.30 41.53
N GLN A 508 26.81 50.41 40.87
CA GLN A 508 25.38 50.51 40.64
C GLN A 508 24.61 49.63 41.64
N PHE A 509 23.49 50.12 42.17
CA PHE A 509 22.53 49.36 42.97
C PHE A 509 21.25 49.13 42.17
N ASP A 510 20.62 47.97 42.37
CA ASP A 510 19.34 47.67 41.70
C ASP A 510 18.22 48.58 42.19
N VAL A 511 18.16 48.83 43.50
CA VAL A 511 17.28 49.84 44.12
C VAL A 511 18.03 50.58 45.21
N PHE A 512 17.87 51.89 45.29
CA PHE A 512 18.50 52.74 46.31
C PHE A 512 17.51 53.76 46.89
N ILE A 513 17.60 53.97 48.20
CA ILE A 513 16.85 54.96 48.96
C ILE A 513 17.86 55.93 49.58
N PRO A 514 18.11 57.11 48.94
CA PRO A 514 19.19 58.00 49.35
C PRO A 514 19.08 58.48 50.79
N ALA A 515 17.87 58.86 51.24
CA ALA A 515 17.63 59.40 52.58
C ALA A 515 17.97 58.40 53.70
N LEU A 516 17.79 57.09 53.43
CA LEU A 516 18.08 56.02 54.38
C LEU A 516 19.46 55.38 54.16
N ARG A 517 20.21 55.82 53.15
CA ARG A 517 21.44 55.14 52.69
C ARG A 517 21.24 53.63 52.54
N LEU A 518 20.06 53.24 52.04
CA LEU A 518 19.63 51.84 51.96
C LEU A 518 19.63 51.39 50.49
N ALA A 519 20.41 50.36 50.20
CA ALA A 519 20.50 49.73 48.89
C ALA A 519 19.89 48.32 48.93
N PHE A 520 19.33 47.90 47.80
CA PHE A 520 18.90 46.53 47.56
C PHE A 520 19.57 45.99 46.31
N GLU A 521 19.98 44.72 46.37
CA GLU A 521 20.58 44.02 45.23
C GLU A 521 19.91 42.66 45.02
N TYR A 522 19.44 42.37 43.81
CA TYR A 522 18.91 41.06 43.46
C TYR A 522 20.00 40.20 42.78
N GLN A 523 20.41 39.14 43.47
CA GLN A 523 21.40 38.19 42.94
C GLN A 523 20.74 37.14 42.06
N GLY A 524 21.31 36.89 40.88
CA GLY A 524 20.91 35.80 39.99
C GLY A 524 21.53 34.45 40.38
N GLU A 525 21.10 33.38 39.72
CA GLU A 525 21.53 31.99 39.99
C GLU A 525 23.06 31.79 39.86
N HIS A 526 23.73 32.55 38.98
CA HIS A 526 25.19 32.51 38.78
C HIS A 526 26.03 32.97 39.99
N HIS A 527 25.41 33.62 40.98
CA HIS A 527 26.09 33.92 42.27
C HIS A 527 26.18 32.69 43.18
N TYR A 528 25.47 31.60 42.85
CA TYR A 528 25.35 30.39 43.67
C TYR A 528 25.83 29.13 42.96
N GLN A 529 25.91 29.14 41.62
CA GLN A 529 26.33 28.00 40.80
C GLN A 529 27.17 28.45 39.60
N GLU A 530 28.14 27.62 39.21
CA GLU A 530 28.91 27.85 37.99
C GLU A 530 28.04 27.69 36.74
N ILE A 531 27.87 28.77 35.99
CA ILE A 531 27.18 28.76 34.70
C ILE A 531 28.23 29.00 33.61
N PRO A 532 28.47 28.06 32.66
CA PRO A 532 29.56 28.14 31.69
C PRO A 532 29.64 29.45 30.88
N SER A 533 28.52 30.15 30.71
CA SER A 533 28.43 31.41 29.97
C SER A 533 28.76 32.66 30.78
N PHE A 534 28.94 32.58 32.11
CA PHE A 534 29.03 33.74 33.00
C PHE A 534 30.37 33.88 33.75
N GLY A 535 31.31 32.95 33.63
CA GLY A 535 32.63 33.02 34.30
C GLY A 535 32.65 32.25 35.63
N SER A 536 33.76 32.32 36.38
CA SER A 536 33.91 31.52 37.60
C SER A 536 33.12 32.10 38.79
N LEU A 537 32.66 31.22 39.67
CA LEU A 537 31.92 31.61 40.88
C LEU A 537 32.75 32.53 41.79
N GLU A 538 34.07 32.29 41.86
CA GLU A 538 35.03 33.10 42.63
C GLU A 538 35.07 34.57 42.17
N LEU A 539 34.94 34.82 40.86
CA LEU A 539 34.90 36.17 40.31
C LEU A 539 33.63 36.94 40.73
N TYR A 540 32.50 36.25 40.92
CA TYR A 540 31.28 36.88 41.43
C TYR A 540 31.36 37.10 42.94
N HIS A 541 31.86 36.14 43.71
CA HIS A 541 32.04 36.27 45.16
C HIS A 541 33.00 37.40 45.51
N SER A 542 34.13 37.54 44.81
CA SER A 542 35.06 38.66 45.02
C SER A 542 34.40 40.01 44.74
N ARG A 543 33.60 40.11 43.67
CA ARG A 543 32.84 41.33 43.35
C ARG A 543 31.76 41.65 44.38
N ASP A 544 31.10 40.65 44.93
CA ASP A 544 30.08 40.84 45.97
C ASP A 544 30.72 41.29 47.29
N ILE A 545 31.86 40.70 47.67
CA ILE A 545 32.66 41.13 48.82
C ILE A 545 33.11 42.57 48.66
N ASP A 546 33.69 42.93 47.51
CA ASP A 546 34.12 44.31 47.23
C ASP A 546 32.97 45.31 47.34
N LYS A 547 31.77 44.93 46.85
CA LYS A 547 30.58 45.78 46.90
C LYS A 547 30.05 45.93 48.33
N LEU A 548 30.03 44.85 49.11
CA LEU A 548 29.66 44.88 50.54
C LEU A 548 30.62 45.76 51.33
N GLN A 549 31.93 45.62 51.10
CA GLN A 549 32.94 46.43 51.79
C GLN A 549 32.82 47.90 51.42
N ALA A 550 32.65 48.23 50.13
CA ALA A 550 32.44 49.62 49.70
C ALA A 550 31.16 50.23 50.31
N CYS A 551 30.10 49.43 50.52
CA CYS A 551 28.89 49.89 51.20
C CYS A 551 29.16 50.15 52.68
N ALA A 552 29.83 49.22 53.37
CA ALA A 552 30.18 49.35 54.79
C ALA A 552 31.06 50.59 55.05
N ASP A 553 32.08 50.81 54.22
CA ASP A 553 33.01 51.94 54.32
C ASP A 553 32.30 53.30 54.12
N ASN A 554 31.16 53.32 53.43
CA ASN A 554 30.39 54.53 53.14
C ASN A 554 29.06 54.62 53.93
N ASN A 555 28.90 53.78 54.96
CA ASN A 555 27.70 53.73 55.80
C ASN A 555 26.39 53.56 54.98
N ILE A 556 26.45 52.65 53.99
CA ILE A 556 25.31 52.22 53.17
C ILE A 556 24.91 50.82 53.62
N SER A 557 23.65 50.66 54.01
CA SER A 557 23.06 49.37 54.32
C SER A 557 22.70 48.65 53.01
N LEU A 558 23.31 47.50 52.72
CA LEU A 558 23.01 46.71 51.52
C LEU A 558 22.20 45.45 51.88
N VAL A 559 20.98 45.35 51.37
CA VAL A 559 20.13 44.16 51.51
C VAL A 559 20.22 43.32 50.23
N VAL A 560 20.74 42.11 50.36
CA VAL A 560 20.91 41.17 49.25
C VAL A 560 19.70 40.24 49.16
N ILE A 561 19.01 40.24 48.02
CA ILE A 561 17.84 39.39 47.75
C ILE A 561 18.26 38.22 46.87
N PRO A 562 18.15 36.97 47.33
CA PRO A 562 18.59 35.80 46.58
C PRO A 562 17.64 35.48 45.42
N TYR A 563 18.15 34.77 44.42
CA TYR A 563 17.38 34.41 43.22
C TYR A 563 16.10 33.61 43.52
N LEU A 564 16.07 32.92 44.66
CA LEU A 564 14.94 32.13 45.17
C LEU A 564 13.78 32.97 45.74
N TRP A 565 13.91 34.30 45.80
CA TRP A 565 12.83 35.15 46.25
C TRP A 565 11.54 34.94 45.43
N ASP A 566 10.42 34.75 46.12
CA ASP A 566 9.14 34.40 45.51
C ASP A 566 8.43 35.60 44.87
N GLY A 567 8.96 36.81 45.04
CA GLY A 567 8.42 38.06 44.49
C GLY A 567 7.33 38.70 45.35
N LYS A 568 7.11 38.22 46.58
CA LYS A 568 6.09 38.77 47.47
C LYS A 568 6.66 39.85 48.39
N SER A 569 5.82 40.82 48.73
CA SER A 569 6.17 41.87 49.69
C SER A 569 6.53 41.30 51.07
N THR A 570 5.82 40.26 51.52
CA THR A 570 6.00 39.66 52.85
C THR A 570 7.39 39.03 53.01
N THR A 571 7.84 38.30 52.00
CA THR A 571 9.16 37.66 51.99
C THR A 571 10.28 38.68 51.77
N LEU A 572 10.02 39.75 51.00
CA LEU A 572 10.95 40.87 50.89
C LEU A 572 11.18 41.53 52.27
N THR A 573 10.11 41.81 53.01
CA THR A 573 10.20 42.35 54.38
C THR A 573 10.95 41.41 55.32
N GLN A 574 10.80 40.09 55.16
CA GLN A 574 11.59 39.11 55.93
C GLN A 574 13.09 39.23 55.64
N TYR A 575 13.49 39.35 54.36
CA TYR A 575 14.90 39.55 54.01
C TYR A 575 15.46 40.86 54.56
N ILE A 576 14.67 41.95 54.52
CA ILE A 576 15.03 43.23 55.13
C ILE A 576 15.29 43.04 56.62
N ASN A 577 14.34 42.47 57.36
CA ASN A 577 14.44 42.33 58.82
C ASN A 577 15.57 41.36 59.25
N GLN A 578 15.91 40.37 58.42
CA GLN A 578 17.01 39.45 58.68
C GLN A 578 18.38 40.11 58.51
N GLN A 579 18.52 41.00 57.54
CA GLN A 579 19.79 41.65 57.20
C GLN A 579 19.96 43.01 57.87
N LEU A 580 18.87 43.62 58.35
CA LEU A 580 18.84 44.88 59.09
C LEU A 580 18.02 44.70 60.37
N PRO A 581 18.64 44.24 61.48
CA PRO A 581 17.97 44.15 62.77
C PRO A 581 17.51 45.54 63.25
N SER A 582 16.40 45.58 64.00
CA SER A 582 15.65 46.81 64.36
C SER A 582 16.42 47.92 65.10
N SER A 583 17.69 47.72 65.46
CA SER A 583 18.57 48.75 66.04
C SER A 583 19.04 49.80 65.04
N ASP A 584 19.09 49.49 63.74
CA ASP A 584 19.72 50.37 62.73
C ASP A 584 18.78 51.45 62.17
N PHE A 585 17.45 51.20 62.20
CA PHE A 585 16.46 52.20 61.80
C PHE A 585 16.31 53.36 62.80
N ALA A 586 16.75 53.17 64.05
CA ALA A 586 16.69 54.20 65.09
C ALA A 586 17.90 55.14 65.06
N THR A 587 19.07 54.67 64.63
CA THR A 587 20.31 55.46 64.55
C THR A 587 20.41 56.32 63.29
N GLN A 588 19.75 55.95 62.18
CA GLN A 588 19.82 56.73 60.94
C GLN A 588 18.88 57.95 60.87
N LYS A 589 17.91 58.08 61.80
CA LYS A 589 17.07 59.29 61.91
C LYS A 589 17.78 60.49 62.56
N HIS A 590 18.97 60.30 63.12
CA HIS A 590 19.76 61.36 63.75
C HIS A 590 21.24 61.26 63.35
N ASN A 591 21.56 61.55 62.09
CA ASN A 591 22.88 62.10 61.79
C ASN A 591 22.85 62.97 60.52
N PRO A 592 22.52 64.27 60.63
CA PRO A 592 22.72 65.22 59.56
C PRO A 592 24.11 65.83 59.72
N ASP A 593 25.14 65.12 59.24
CA ASP A 593 26.46 65.68 58.94
C ASP A 593 27.04 64.97 57.70
#